data_AF-W0F389-F1
#
_entry.id   AF-W0F389-F1
#
_cell.length_a   1.000
_cell.length_b   1.000
_cell.length_c   1.000
_cell.angle_alpha   90.00
_cell.angle_beta   90.00
_cell.angle_gamma   90.00
#
_symmetry.space_group_name_H-M   'P 1'
#
loop_
_entity.id
_entity.type
_entity.pdbx_description
1 polymer ?
#
loop_
_entity_poly.entity_id
_entity_poly.type
_entity_poly.pdbx_seq_one_letter_code
_entity_poly.pdbx_strand_id
1 'polypeptide(L)'
;MFDEILNAVKSQLADHPDIAANLTPEQADALHNEIANHISSGTATADQSSGGGILDTLKNAIGGGGTLTNAIEGGLIGSLTTKFGLPPAVTGAISAALPGLLQKFANRGEQPQ
;
A
#
# COMPACT_ATOMS: atom_id res chain seq x y z
N MET A 1 -6.57 -9.31 8.42
CA MET A 1 -5.39 -8.86 7.66
C MET A 1 -5.75 -8.06 6.41
N PHE A 2 -6.33 -8.62 5.33
CA PHE A 2 -6.67 -7.81 4.14
C PHE A 2 -7.64 -6.65 4.44
N ASP A 3 -8.73 -6.89 5.16
CA ASP A 3 -9.67 -5.83 5.58
C ASP A 3 -9.02 -4.70 6.37
N GLU A 4 -8.01 -5.01 7.18
CA GLU A 4 -7.28 -4.01 7.95
C GLU A 4 -6.43 -3.16 7.02
N ILE A 5 -5.74 -3.79 6.06
CA ILE A 5 -5.02 -3.13 4.95
C ILE A 5 -5.97 -2.22 4.19
N LEU A 6 -7.12 -2.73 3.78
CA LEU A 6 -8.12 -1.96 3.08
C LEU A 6 -8.59 -0.74 3.89
N ASN A 7 -8.84 -0.89 5.19
CA ASN A 7 -9.25 0.22 6.05
C ASN A 7 -8.16 1.28 6.23
N ALA A 8 -6.91 0.87 6.41
CA ALA A 8 -5.80 1.80 6.49
C ALA A 8 -5.56 2.53 5.17
N VAL A 9 -5.69 1.83 4.04
CA VAL A 9 -5.61 2.41 2.69
C VAL A 9 -6.69 3.46 2.53
N LYS A 10 -7.95 3.11 2.82
CA LYS A 10 -9.08 4.05 2.80
C LYS A 10 -8.82 5.28 3.67
N SER A 11 -8.34 5.08 4.89
CA SER A 11 -8.01 6.18 5.80
C SER A 11 -6.88 7.07 5.28
N GLN A 12 -5.85 6.50 4.65
CA GLN A 12 -4.73 7.26 4.12
C GLN A 12 -5.15 8.05 2.89
N LEU A 13 -5.87 7.42 1.94
CA LEU A 13 -6.35 8.11 0.74
C LEU A 13 -7.40 9.18 1.05
N ALA A 14 -8.21 8.99 2.10
CA ALA A 14 -9.13 10.03 2.57
C ALA A 14 -8.40 11.30 3.05
N ASP A 15 -7.16 11.18 3.51
CA ASP A 15 -6.29 12.31 3.89
C ASP A 15 -5.68 13.03 2.67
N HIS A 16 -5.86 12.47 1.46
CA HIS A 16 -5.33 13.01 0.20
C HIS A 16 -6.45 13.44 -0.75
N PRO A 17 -6.98 14.68 -0.60
CA PRO A 17 -8.06 15.19 -1.44
C PRO A 17 -7.69 15.23 -2.93
N ASP A 18 -6.40 15.41 -3.27
CA ASP A 18 -5.92 15.36 -4.66
C ASP A 18 -6.15 14.00 -5.34
N ILE A 19 -6.17 12.91 -4.57
CA ILE A 19 -6.45 11.57 -5.08
C ILE A 19 -7.97 11.39 -5.19
N ALA A 20 -8.70 11.71 -4.12
CA ALA A 20 -10.16 11.55 -4.07
C ALA A 20 -10.91 12.41 -5.10
N ALA A 21 -10.41 13.62 -5.39
CA ALA A 21 -11.02 14.51 -6.37
C ALA A 21 -10.87 14.04 -7.83
N ASN A 22 -9.91 13.14 -8.10
CA ASN A 22 -9.61 12.63 -9.44
C ASN A 22 -10.11 11.19 -9.67
N LEU A 23 -10.86 10.62 -8.72
CA LEU A 23 -11.38 9.26 -8.78
C LEU A 23 -12.89 9.26 -8.69
N THR A 24 -13.55 8.45 -9.52
CA THR A 24 -14.95 8.11 -9.29
C THR A 24 -15.09 7.17 -8.08
N PRO A 25 -16.28 7.04 -7.46
CA PRO A 25 -16.48 6.13 -6.34
C PRO A 25 -16.11 4.67 -6.67
N GLU A 26 -16.44 4.22 -7.89
CA GLU A 26 -16.07 2.89 -8.39
C GLU A 26 -14.55 2.73 -8.55
N GLN A 27 -13.87 3.76 -9.09
CA GLN A 27 -12.41 3.75 -9.21
C GLN A 27 -11.73 3.78 -7.84
N ALA A 28 -12.26 4.53 -6.89
CA ALA A 28 -11.73 4.62 -5.53
C ALA A 28 -11.82 3.28 -4.81
N ASP A 29 -12.96 2.59 -4.81
CA ASP A 29 -13.06 1.27 -4.16
C ASP A 29 -12.18 0.22 -4.83
N ALA A 30 -12.14 0.19 -6.17
CA ALA A 30 -11.26 -0.72 -6.90
C ALA A 30 -9.77 -0.40 -6.66
N LEU A 31 -9.41 0.88 -6.55
CA LEU A 31 -8.09 1.33 -6.17
C LEU A 31 -7.71 0.86 -4.76
N HIS A 32 -8.59 1.06 -3.79
CA HIS A 32 -8.36 0.66 -2.41
C HIS A 32 -8.10 -0.85 -2.32
N ASN A 33 -8.89 -1.66 -3.03
CA ASN A 33 -8.71 -3.10 -3.12
C ASN A 33 -7.38 -3.47 -3.79
N GLU A 34 -6.99 -2.79 -4.88
CA GLU A 34 -5.75 -3.08 -5.58
C GLU A 34 -4.52 -2.77 -4.72
N ILE A 35 -4.49 -1.61 -4.07
CA ILE A 35 -3.43 -1.23 -3.12
C ILE A 35 -3.36 -2.26 -2.00
N ALA A 36 -4.51 -2.60 -1.39
CA ALA A 36 -4.55 -3.58 -0.32
C ALA A 36 -4.07 -4.96 -0.77
N ASN A 37 -4.39 -5.36 -2.00
CA ASN A 37 -4.01 -6.66 -2.56
C ASN A 37 -2.51 -6.72 -2.87
N HIS A 38 -1.93 -5.64 -3.40
CA HIS A 38 -0.49 -5.52 -3.62
C HIS A 38 0.29 -5.58 -2.31
N ILE A 39 -0.18 -4.88 -1.28
CA ILE A 39 0.45 -4.92 0.05
C ILE A 39 0.33 -6.31 0.64
N SER A 40 -0.88 -6.89 0.66
CA SER A 40 -1.13 -8.22 1.19
C SER A 40 -0.29 -9.27 0.46
N SER A 41 -0.24 -9.22 -0.88
CA SER A 41 0.56 -10.13 -1.70
C SER A 41 2.06 -9.93 -1.48
N GLY A 42 2.53 -8.69 -1.43
CA GLY A 42 3.92 -8.35 -1.11
C GLY A 42 4.33 -8.92 0.26
N THR A 43 3.51 -8.67 1.29
CA THR A 43 3.75 -9.19 2.64
C THR A 43 3.73 -10.71 2.71
N ALA A 44 2.81 -11.38 2.01
CA ALA A 44 2.75 -12.84 1.95
C ALA A 44 3.95 -13.46 1.23
N THR A 45 4.48 -12.78 0.22
CA THR A 45 5.69 -13.20 -0.51
C THR A 45 6.95 -13.00 0.34
N ALA A 46 6.97 -11.93 1.14
CA ALA A 46 8.01 -11.62 2.11
C ALA A 46 8.09 -12.64 3.25
N ASP A 47 6.94 -13.09 3.77
CA ASP A 47 6.84 -14.11 4.82
C ASP A 47 7.53 -15.44 4.42
N GLN A 48 7.38 -15.85 3.16
CA GLN A 48 8.02 -17.07 2.66
C GLN A 48 9.54 -16.93 2.50
N SER A 49 10.06 -15.71 2.36
CA SER A 49 11.48 -15.46 2.07
C SER A 49 12.31 -15.11 3.31
N SER A 50 11.67 -14.65 4.38
CA SER A 50 12.34 -14.14 5.57
C SER A 50 11.74 -14.80 6.80
N GLY A 51 12.45 -15.73 7.44
CA GLY A 51 12.00 -16.46 8.62
C GLY A 51 11.74 -15.63 9.89
N GLY A 52 11.59 -14.30 9.78
CA GLY A 52 11.29 -13.34 10.85
C GLY A 52 9.82 -12.88 10.91
N GLY A 53 8.95 -13.38 10.03
CA GLY A 53 7.53 -13.01 9.99
C GLY A 53 7.27 -11.70 9.23
N ILE A 54 6.01 -11.54 8.81
CA ILE A 54 5.54 -10.45 7.95
C ILE A 54 5.94 -9.06 8.47
N LEU A 55 5.73 -8.81 9.76
CA LEU A 55 5.96 -7.49 10.36
C LEU A 55 7.44 -7.12 10.37
N ASP A 56 8.32 -8.07 10.70
CA ASP A 56 9.76 -7.84 10.74
C ASP A 56 10.33 -7.62 9.34
N THR A 57 9.79 -8.34 8.35
CA THR A 57 10.15 -8.14 6.94
C THR A 57 9.66 -6.80 6.42
N LEU A 58 8.45 -6.38 6.79
CA LEU A 58 7.91 -5.08 6.42
C LEU A 58 8.70 -3.94 7.08
N LYS A 59 9.04 -4.08 8.36
CA LYS A 59 9.81 -3.10 9.14
C LYS A 59 11.25 -2.97 8.59
N ASN A 60 11.87 -4.09 8.21
CA ASN A 60 13.14 -4.09 7.47
C ASN A 60 13.02 -3.50 6.07
N ALA A 61 11.92 -3.74 5.36
CA ALA A 61 11.68 -3.16 4.04
C ALA A 61 11.51 -1.63 4.09
N ILE A 62 10.86 -1.11 5.12
CA ILE A 62 10.68 0.34 5.33
C ILE A 62 11.99 0.98 5.83
N GLY A 63 12.64 0.37 6.82
CA GLY A 63 13.85 0.93 7.44
C GLY A 63 15.12 0.79 6.61
N GLY A 64 15.18 -0.22 5.72
CA GLY A 64 16.35 -0.55 4.92
C GLY A 64 16.32 -0.04 3.48
N GLY A 65 15.29 0.71 3.05
CA GLY A 65 15.11 1.12 1.65
C GLY A 65 14.77 -0.07 0.72
N GLY A 66 13.97 -1.00 1.23
CA GLY A 66 13.91 -2.39 0.77
C GLY A 66 13.16 -2.63 -0.53
N THR A 67 13.69 -3.58 -1.28
CA THR A 67 13.17 -4.23 -2.50
C THR A 67 11.67 -4.53 -2.46
N LEU A 68 11.11 -4.83 -1.28
CA LEU A 68 9.68 -5.13 -1.14
C LEU A 68 8.79 -3.90 -1.38
N THR A 69 9.15 -2.73 -0.82
CA THR A 69 8.41 -1.49 -1.04
C THR A 69 8.43 -1.12 -2.52
N ASN A 70 9.60 -1.25 -3.17
CA ASN A 70 9.75 -1.04 -4.61
C ASN A 70 8.92 -2.04 -5.45
N ALA A 71 8.81 -3.30 -5.03
CA ALA A 71 8.00 -4.30 -5.73
C ALA A 71 6.50 -4.03 -5.60
N ILE A 72 6.05 -3.62 -4.41
CA ILE A 72 4.66 -3.22 -4.16
C ILE A 72 4.35 -1.95 -4.96
N GLU A 73 5.20 -0.91 -4.88
CA GLU A 73 5.04 0.34 -5.64
C GLU A 73 5.08 0.11 -7.15
N GLY A 74 6.06 -0.63 -7.66
CA GLY A 74 6.21 -0.88 -9.10
C GLY A 74 5.01 -1.63 -9.69
N GLY A 75 4.53 -2.67 -9.00
CA GLY A 75 3.33 -3.39 -9.41
C GLY A 75 2.07 -2.53 -9.31
N LEU A 76 1.95 -1.77 -8.22
CA LEU A 76 0.80 -0.90 -8.00
C LEU A 76 0.74 0.21 -9.05
N ILE A 77 1.80 1.00 -9.24
CA ILE A 77 1.85 2.07 -10.25
C ILE A 77 1.54 1.52 -11.64
N GLY A 78 2.06 0.33 -11.97
CA GLY A 78 1.70 -0.37 -13.21
C GLY A 78 0.19 -0.55 -13.36
N SER A 79 -0.49 -1.05 -12.33
CA SER A 79 -1.94 -1.19 -12.28
C SER A 79 -2.67 0.16 -12.32
N LEU A 80 -2.21 1.18 -11.59
CA LEU A 80 -2.83 2.51 -11.58
C LEU A 80 -2.83 3.17 -12.96
N THR A 81 -1.70 3.06 -13.66
CA THR A 81 -1.52 3.70 -14.95
C THR A 81 -2.22 2.91 -16.05
N THR A 82 -2.16 1.57 -16.00
CA THR A 82 -2.67 0.69 -17.07
C THR A 82 -4.14 0.30 -16.89
N LYS A 83 -4.56 -0.03 -15.66
CA LYS A 83 -5.90 -0.54 -15.34
C LYS A 83 -6.89 0.59 -15.08
N PHE A 84 -6.44 1.62 -14.37
CA PHE A 84 -7.28 2.75 -13.96
C PHE A 84 -7.09 4.00 -14.83
N GLY A 85 -6.06 4.05 -15.67
CA GLY A 85 -5.78 5.20 -16.53
C GLY A 85 -5.51 6.49 -15.75
N LEU A 86 -4.98 6.36 -14.52
CA LEU A 86 -4.83 7.51 -13.63
C LEU A 86 -3.68 8.42 -14.08
N PRO A 87 -3.85 9.75 -13.92
CA PRO A 87 -2.82 10.69 -14.27
C PRO A 87 -1.59 10.52 -13.35
N PRO A 88 -0.38 10.86 -13.84
CA PRO A 88 0.86 10.75 -13.07
C PRO A 88 0.85 11.46 -11.73
N ALA A 89 0.07 12.55 -11.61
CA ALA A 89 -0.09 13.28 -10.36
C ALA A 89 -0.77 12.42 -9.27
N VAL A 90 -1.80 11.65 -9.64
CA VAL A 90 -2.54 10.78 -8.72
C VAL A 90 -1.68 9.56 -8.37
N THR A 91 -1.01 8.95 -9.36
CA THR A 91 -0.13 7.82 -9.10
C THR A 91 1.06 8.21 -8.23
N GLY A 92 1.63 9.40 -8.45
CA GLY A 92 2.68 9.97 -7.61
C GLY A 92 2.22 10.23 -6.18
N ALA A 93 1.00 10.78 -5.99
CA ALA A 93 0.43 10.99 -4.66
C ALA A 93 0.18 9.67 -3.91
N ILE A 94 -0.31 8.63 -4.60
CA ILE A 94 -0.49 7.29 -4.01
C ILE A 94 0.85 6.67 -3.61
N SER A 95 1.86 6.82 -4.47
CA SER A 95 3.22 6.32 -4.20
C SER A 95 3.84 7.04 -3.00
N ALA A 96 3.67 8.35 -2.90
CA ALA A 96 4.11 9.12 -1.73
C ALA A 96 3.36 8.76 -0.44
N ALA A 97 2.10 8.34 -0.55
CA ALA A 97 1.30 7.87 0.58
C ALA A 97 1.65 6.44 1.04
N LEU A 98 2.24 5.63 0.16
CA LEU A 98 2.53 4.22 0.41
C LEU A 98 3.50 4.00 1.59
N PRO A 99 4.65 4.69 1.68
CA PRO A 99 5.56 4.53 2.82
C PRO A 99 4.89 4.81 4.16
N GLY A 100 4.08 5.88 4.24
CA GLY A 100 3.34 6.23 5.45
C GLY A 100 2.28 5.19 5.82
N LEU A 101 1.61 4.62 4.82
CA LEU A 101 0.67 3.52 4.99
C LEU A 101 1.36 2.25 5.53
N LEU A 102 2.49 1.87 4.93
CA LEU A 102 3.27 0.71 5.34
C LEU A 102 3.87 0.91 6.74
N GLN A 103 4.33 2.12 7.07
CA GLN A 103 4.76 2.49 8.43
C GLN A 103 3.63 2.36 9.44
N LYS A 104 2.43 2.86 9.12
CA LYS A 104 1.26 2.66 9.96
C LYS A 104 0.96 1.18 10.16
N PHE A 105 1.13 0.32 9.15
CA PHE A 105 1.00 -1.13 9.30
C PHE A 105 2.04 -1.76 10.20
N ALA A 106 3.32 -1.48 9.95
CA ALA A 106 4.41 -2.00 10.73
C ALA A 106 4.27 -1.61 12.22
N ASN A 107 3.87 -0.37 12.49
CA ASN A 107 3.65 0.13 13.85
C ASN A 107 2.34 -0.37 14.48
N ARG A 108 1.30 -0.70 13.69
CA ARG A 108 0.04 -1.23 14.24
C ARG A 108 0.20 -2.67 14.73
N GLY A 109 1.13 -3.44 14.16
CA GLY A 109 1.56 -4.73 14.70
C GLY A 109 2.21 -4.65 16.09
N GLU A 110 2.60 -3.44 16.53
CA GLU A 110 3.18 -3.18 17.86
C GLU A 110 2.17 -2.63 18.87
N GLN A 111 0.88 -2.52 18.52
CA GLN A 111 -0.13 -2.13 19.51
C GLN A 111 -0.49 -3.36 20.37
N PRO A 112 -0.19 -3.37 21.69
CA PRO A 112 -0.75 -4.37 22.58
C PRO A 112 -2.27 -4.20 22.60
N GLN A 113 -2.99 -5.30 22.38
CA GLN A 113 -4.44 -5.41 22.56
C GLN A 113 -4.86 -4.97 23.95
#